data_AF-A0A7C8ZIA2-F1
#
_entry.id   AF-A0A7C8ZIA2-F1
#
_cell.length_a   1.000
_cell.length_b   1.000
_cell.length_c   1.000
_cell.angle_alpha   90.00
_cell.angle_beta   90.00
_cell.angle_gamma   90.00
#
_symmetry.space_group_name_H-M   'P 1'
#
loop_
_entity.id
_entity.type
_entity.pdbx_description
1 polymer ?
#
loop_
_entity_poly.entity_id
_entity_poly.type
_entity_poly.pdbx_seq_one_letter_code
_entity_poly.pdbx_strand_id
1 'polypeptide(L)'
;MDRPSKQRRIIWLGDLNYRIALSHTDTLKLLKKKDWESLLNKDQLKMEREAGRVFKGWREGLIKFAPTYKYSYNSDTYLGETNTSPSKRRTPAWCDRILWK
;
A
#
# COMPACT_ATOMS: atom_id res chain seq x y z
N MET A 1 44.70 7.05 9.11
CA MET A 1 43.82 6.98 7.93
C MET A 1 42.55 6.28 8.36
N ASP A 2 41.45 7.02 8.46
CA ASP A 2 40.15 6.46 8.81
C ASP A 2 39.64 5.62 7.63
N ARG A 3 39.33 4.33 7.85
CA ARG A 3 38.70 3.51 6.80
C ARG A 3 37.29 4.06 6.56
N PRO A 4 36.84 4.23 5.32
CA PRO A 4 35.44 4.57 5.07
C PRO A 4 34.56 3.53 5.75
N SER A 5 33.65 3.97 6.61
CA SER A 5 32.70 3.08 7.26
C SER A 5 31.88 2.37 6.18
N LYS A 6 31.88 1.03 6.21
CA LYS A 6 31.15 0.22 5.23
C LYS A 6 29.65 0.49 5.37
N GLN A 7 29.10 1.32 4.49
CA GLN A 7 27.67 1.63 4.48
C GLN A 7 26.89 0.42 3.96
N ARG A 8 26.26 -0.33 4.87
CA ARG A 8 25.31 -1.39 4.50
C ARG A 8 23.97 -0.73 4.18
N ARG A 9 23.46 -0.93 2.98
CA ARG A 9 22.06 -0.62 2.62
C ARG A 9 21.27 -1.92 2.57
N ILE A 10 20.09 -1.91 3.18
CA ILE A 10 19.18 -3.06 3.19
C ILE A 10 17.89 -2.65 2.46
N ILE A 11 17.43 -3.50 1.55
CA ILE A 11 16.15 -3.33 0.85
C ILE A 11 15.22 -4.45 1.31
N TRP A 12 13.99 -4.08 1.65
CA TRP A 12 12.90 -5.01 1.96
C TRP A 12 11.77 -4.75 0.97
N LEU A 13 11.42 -5.75 0.15
CA LEU A 13 10.38 -5.61 -0.85
C LEU A 13 9.52 -6.87 -0.98
N GLY A 14 8.27 -6.68 -1.41
CA GLY A 14 7.35 -7.77 -1.72
C GLY A 14 5.90 -7.42 -1.42
N ASP A 15 5.03 -8.43 -1.53
CA ASP A 15 3.64 -8.37 -1.06
C ASP A 15 3.63 -8.48 0.48
N LEU A 16 3.51 -7.34 1.15
CA LEU A 16 3.40 -7.26 2.60
C LEU A 16 1.96 -7.42 3.10
N ASN A 17 0.99 -7.49 2.18
CA ASN A 17 -0.42 -7.79 2.42
C ASN A 17 -1.17 -6.86 3.39
N TYR A 18 -0.60 -5.68 3.71
CA TYR A 18 -1.29 -4.63 4.45
C TYR A 18 -2.44 -4.06 3.61
N ARG A 19 -3.56 -3.74 4.27
CA ARG A 19 -4.81 -3.29 3.65
C ARG A 19 -5.13 -1.85 4.03
N ILE A 20 -6.19 -1.31 3.43
CA ILE A 20 -6.74 -0.01 3.79
C ILE A 20 -7.76 -0.19 4.91
N ALA A 21 -7.61 0.54 6.01
CA ALA A 21 -8.50 0.56 7.17
C ALA A 21 -9.76 1.41 6.90
N LEU A 22 -10.45 1.13 5.80
CA LEU A 22 -11.72 1.75 5.42
C LEU A 22 -12.74 0.69 4.99
N SER A 23 -14.02 1.06 5.05
CA SER A 23 -15.05 0.28 4.38
C SER A 23 -14.79 0.24 2.88
N HIS A 24 -15.16 -0.85 2.21
CA HIS A 24 -14.96 -0.93 0.76
C HIS A 24 -15.65 0.25 0.04
N THR A 25 -16.86 0.61 0.47
CA THR A 25 -17.61 1.72 -0.12
C THR A 25 -16.87 3.05 -0.02
N ASP A 26 -16.23 3.34 1.11
CA ASP A 26 -15.49 4.59 1.27
C ASP A 26 -14.15 4.57 0.53
N THR A 27 -13.49 3.41 0.48
CA THR A 27 -12.32 3.22 -0.39
C THR A 27 -12.64 3.55 -1.84
N LEU A 28 -13.75 3.04 -2.38
CA LEU A 28 -14.14 3.33 -3.78
C LEU A 28 -14.48 4.80 -4.01
N LYS A 29 -15.08 5.51 -3.04
CA LYS A 29 -15.36 6.94 -3.17
C LYS A 29 -14.07 7.75 -3.35
N LEU A 30 -13.04 7.46 -2.56
CA LEU A 30 -11.75 8.13 -2.67
C LEU A 30 -10.97 7.69 -3.91
N LEU A 31 -11.05 6.41 -4.26
CA LEU A 31 -10.45 5.85 -5.48
C LEU A 31 -10.96 6.56 -6.75
N LYS A 32 -12.29 6.75 -6.86
CA LYS A 32 -12.91 7.48 -7.98
C LYS A 32 -12.45 8.93 -8.08
N LYS A 33 -12.16 9.56 -6.94
CA LYS A 33 -11.60 10.92 -6.88
C LYS A 33 -10.09 10.98 -7.12
N LYS A 34 -9.42 9.82 -7.23
CA LYS A 34 -7.95 9.70 -7.25
C LYS A 34 -7.28 10.36 -6.05
N ASP A 35 -7.96 10.36 -4.90
CA ASP A 35 -7.47 10.94 -3.66
C ASP A 35 -6.55 9.94 -2.93
N TRP A 36 -5.34 9.80 -3.45
CA TRP A 36 -4.32 8.87 -2.95
C TRP A 36 -3.86 9.22 -1.55
N GLU A 37 -3.80 10.52 -1.23
CA GLU A 37 -3.36 10.99 0.08
C GLU A 37 -4.34 10.57 1.18
N SER A 38 -5.64 10.82 0.98
CA SER A 38 -6.66 10.40 1.94
C SER A 38 -6.71 8.87 2.10
N LEU A 39 -6.51 8.12 1.01
CA LEU A 39 -6.43 6.65 1.07
C LEU A 39 -5.18 6.18 1.82
N LEU A 40 -4.01 6.76 1.56
CA LEU A 40 -2.75 6.42 2.23
C LEU A 40 -2.80 6.73 3.72
N ASN A 41 -3.50 7.78 4.14
CA ASN A 41 -3.73 8.05 5.56
C ASN A 41 -4.51 6.95 6.29
N LYS A 42 -5.09 6.01 5.55
CA LYS A 42 -5.76 4.81 6.07
C LYS A 42 -5.04 3.52 5.69
N ASP A 43 -3.86 3.59 5.08
CA ASP A 43 -3.01 2.43 4.81
C ASP A 43 -2.49 1.84 6.13
N GLN A 44 -2.73 0.56 6.37
CA GLN A 44 -2.32 -0.09 7.60
C GLN A 44 -0.79 -0.05 7.77
N LEU A 45 0.01 -0.28 6.72
CA LEU A 45 1.47 -0.23 6.87
C LEU A 45 1.94 1.18 7.29
N LYS A 46 1.41 2.23 6.68
CA LYS A 46 1.69 3.61 7.08
C LYS A 46 1.33 3.84 8.56
N MET A 47 0.11 3.48 8.96
CA MET A 47 -0.35 3.64 10.34
C MET A 47 0.52 2.88 11.36
N GLU A 48 0.88 1.63 11.06
CA GLU A 48 1.73 0.81 11.92
C GLU A 48 3.16 1.36 12.03
N ARG A 49 3.69 1.93 10.93
CA ARG A 49 5.00 2.59 10.92
C ARG A 49 5.01 3.91 11.69
N GLU A 50 3.98 4.73 11.53
CA GLU A 50 3.80 5.99 12.27
C GLU A 50 3.64 5.74 13.76
N ALA A 51 2.96 4.64 14.14
CA ALA A 51 2.88 4.20 15.51
C ALA A 51 4.15 3.50 16.04
N GLY A 52 5.18 3.34 15.22
CA GLY A 52 6.45 2.72 15.60
C GLY A 52 6.40 1.21 15.88
N ARG A 53 5.31 0.52 15.48
CA ARG A 53 5.10 -0.91 15.73
C ARG A 53 5.85 -1.81 14.75
N VAL A 54 6.06 -1.34 13.51
CA VAL A 54 6.75 -2.09 12.46
C VAL A 54 7.74 -1.20 11.70
N PHE A 55 8.76 -1.81 11.08
CA PHE A 55 9.73 -1.13 10.20
C PHE A 55 10.32 0.17 10.78
N LYS A 56 10.63 0.19 12.09
CA LYS A 56 11.24 1.35 12.75
C LYS A 56 12.57 1.75 12.11
N GLY A 57 12.68 3.01 11.72
CA GLY A 57 13.86 3.58 11.07
C GLY A 57 14.02 3.20 9.59
N TRP A 58 13.05 2.50 8.99
CA TRP A 58 13.01 2.26 7.55
C TRP A 58 12.32 3.41 6.83
N ARG A 59 12.73 3.65 5.59
CA ARG A 59 12.16 4.63 4.67
C ARG A 59 11.36 3.95 3.57
N GLU A 60 10.39 4.66 3.03
CA GLU A 60 9.58 4.24 1.89
C GLU A 60 9.41 5.44 0.95
N GLY A 61 9.27 5.17 -0.35
CA GLY A 61 9.07 6.22 -1.35
C GLY A 61 7.71 6.87 -1.23
N LEU A 62 7.57 8.07 -1.80
CA LEU A 62 6.29 8.74 -1.87
C LEU A 62 5.35 7.99 -2.83
N ILE A 63 4.22 7.51 -2.33
CA ILE A 63 3.22 6.81 -3.14
C ILE A 63 2.30 7.85 -3.78
N LYS A 64 2.33 7.94 -5.12
CA LYS A 64 1.49 8.84 -5.95
C LYS A 64 0.67 8.07 -6.99
N PHE A 65 0.57 6.76 -6.82
CA PHE A 65 -0.06 5.85 -7.76
C PHE A 65 -1.22 5.10 -7.10
N ALA A 66 -2.13 4.58 -7.91
CA ALA A 66 -3.31 3.86 -7.45
C ALA A 66 -2.94 2.56 -6.70
N PRO A 67 -3.80 2.03 -5.81
CA PRO A 67 -3.60 0.74 -5.17
C PRO A 67 -3.26 -0.39 -6.17
N THR A 68 -2.36 -1.30 -5.80
CA THR A 68 -1.85 -2.36 -6.70
C THR A 68 -2.69 -3.64 -6.67
N TYR A 69 -3.48 -3.82 -5.61
CA TYR A 69 -4.33 -4.99 -5.41
C TYR A 69 -5.79 -4.56 -5.29
N LYS A 70 -6.81 -5.29 -5.80
CA LYS A 70 -6.74 -6.42 -6.73
C LYS A 70 -7.43 -6.03 -8.03
N TYR A 71 -6.74 -6.15 -9.14
CA TYR A 71 -7.32 -5.95 -10.47
C TYR A 71 -8.05 -7.20 -10.96
N SER A 72 -9.04 -6.98 -11.82
CA SER A 72 -9.62 -8.03 -12.65
C SER A 72 -8.57 -8.52 -13.66
N TYR A 73 -8.64 -9.80 -14.03
CA TYR A 73 -7.66 -10.38 -14.95
C TYR A 73 -7.65 -9.64 -16.29
N ASN A 74 -6.46 -9.30 -16.80
CA ASN A 74 -6.25 -8.53 -18.03
C ASN A 74 -7.06 -7.23 -18.11
N SER A 75 -7.16 -6.49 -17.00
CA SER A 75 -7.94 -5.25 -16.93
C SER A 75 -7.35 -4.26 -15.92
N ASP A 76 -7.54 -2.97 -16.19
CA ASP A 76 -7.24 -1.88 -15.24
C ASP A 76 -8.41 -1.60 -14.27
N THR A 77 -9.42 -2.48 -14.23
CA THR A 77 -10.55 -2.38 -13.31
C THR A 77 -10.30 -3.19 -12.04
N TYR A 78 -10.75 -2.67 -10.89
CA TYR A 78 -10.61 -3.41 -9.64
C TYR A 78 -11.64 -4.54 -9.53
N LEU A 79 -11.22 -5.66 -8.94
CA LEU A 79 -12.06 -6.83 -8.74
C LEU A 79 -13.21 -6.51 -7.76
N GLY A 80 -14.41 -6.42 -8.32
CA GLY A 80 -15.64 -6.07 -7.60
C GLY A 80 -16.13 -4.64 -7.82
N GLU A 81 -15.55 -3.89 -8.77
CA GLU A 81 -16.20 -2.71 -9.34
C GLU A 81 -17.38 -3.07 -10.27
N THR A 82 -17.32 -4.22 -10.95
CA THR A 82 -18.35 -4.68 -11.89
C THR A 82 -18.99 -5.99 -11.41
N ASN A 83 -20.30 -5.95 -11.14
CA ASN A 83 -21.21 -7.11 -10.97
C ASN A 83 -20.60 -8.43 -10.44
N THR A 84 -19.85 -8.39 -9.33
CA THR A 84 -19.43 -9.60 -8.62
C THR A 84 -20.24 -9.79 -7.36
N SER A 85 -20.48 -11.05 -6.96
CA SER A 85 -21.08 -11.34 -5.65
C SER A 85 -20.30 -10.67 -4.51
N PRO A 86 -20.98 -10.22 -3.43
CA PRO A 86 -20.33 -9.56 -2.29
C PRO A 86 -19.15 -10.37 -1.70
N SER A 87 -19.23 -11.70 -1.75
CA SER A 87 -18.19 -12.64 -1.28
C SER A 87 -16.88 -12.58 -2.08
N LYS A 88 -16.94 -12.19 -3.36
CA LYS A 88 -15.77 -12.12 -4.26
C LYS A 88 -15.12 -10.74 -4.29
N ARG A 89 -15.80 -9.73 -3.75
CA ARG A 89 -15.32 -8.34 -3.68
C ARG A 89 -13.99 -8.25 -2.92
N ARG A 90 -13.06 -7.46 -3.43
CA ARG A 90 -11.79 -7.16 -2.74
C ARG A 90 -11.61 -5.65 -2.66
N THR A 91 -11.36 -5.15 -1.45
CA THR A 91 -11.06 -3.73 -1.25
C THR A 91 -9.68 -3.42 -1.83
N PRO A 92 -9.55 -2.37 -2.66
CA PRO A 92 -8.27 -1.94 -3.18
C PRO A 92 -7.25 -1.65 -2.07
N ALA A 93 -5.98 -2.04 -2.26
CA ALA A 93 -4.90 -1.83 -1.30
C ALA A 93 -3.50 -1.78 -1.94
N TRP A 94 -2.55 -1.13 -1.27
CA TRP A 94 -1.11 -1.20 -1.60
C TRP A 94 -0.47 -2.37 -0.84
N CYS A 95 -0.59 -3.56 -1.43
CA CYS A 95 0.00 -4.78 -0.87
C CYS A 95 1.49 -4.89 -1.20
N ASP A 96 1.88 -4.45 -2.40
CA ASP A 96 3.25 -4.50 -2.91
C ASP A 96 4.05 -3.28 -2.47
N ARG A 97 5.09 -3.48 -1.67
CA ARG A 97 5.83 -2.39 -1.00
C ARG A 97 7.33 -2.54 -1.16
N ILE A 98 8.04 -1.42 -1.10
CA ILE A 98 9.51 -1.35 -1.14
C ILE A 98 9.98 -0.38 -0.05
N LEU A 99 10.78 -0.89 0.89
CA LEU A 99 11.37 -0.13 1.99
C LEU A 99 12.89 -0.27 1.98
N TRP A 100 13.59 0.72 2.53
CA TRP A 100 15.05 0.67 2.67
C TRP A 100 15.57 1.24 3.99
N LYS A 101 16.77 0.81 4.37
CA LYS A 101 17.51 1.28 5.54
C LYS A 101 19.00 1.39 5.25
#